data_AF-A0AAV6HSK6-F1
#
_entry.id   AF-A0AAV6HSK6-F1
#
_cell.length_a   1.000
_cell.length_b   1.000
_cell.length_c   1.000
_cell.angle_alpha   90.00
_cell.angle_beta   90.00
_cell.angle_gamma   90.00
#
_symmetry.space_group_name_H-M   'P 1'
#
loop_
_entity.id
_entity.type
_entity.pdbx_description
1 polymer ?
#
loop_
_entity_poly.entity_id
_entity_poly.type
_entity_poly.pdbx_seq_one_letter_code
_entity_poly.pdbx_strand_id
1 'polypeptide(L)'
;MTTNFIFNLSYVENQDEVTLSYSILDPSISSRLVLNKSGTLQRLTWNDNEHRWVEFYVAPNKPCDSYNYCGPNGNCDPSNVGTGQFECTCLPRFEPTLARDWYLRDGSGGCVRKRGGHVCGSGEGFEKVPLAKEPNTWMARVDRGVTGLKECESECLRNCSCNAYASADVSRGDSGCVTWHGDLMDSRVFSSGGQDL
;
A
#
# COMPACT_ATOMS: atom_id res chain seq x y z
N MET A 1 26.43 -10.43 -8.60
CA MET A 1 25.26 -9.61 -8.28
C MET A 1 25.08 -9.69 -6.77
N THR A 2 25.39 -8.62 -6.04
CA THR A 2 25.19 -8.57 -4.59
C THR A 2 23.70 -8.60 -4.30
N THR A 3 23.23 -9.66 -3.64
CA THR A 3 21.88 -9.73 -3.07
C THR A 3 21.74 -8.60 -2.05
N ASN A 4 20.85 -7.64 -2.29
CA ASN A 4 20.66 -6.44 -1.46
C ASN A 4 20.03 -6.73 -0.08
N PHE A 5 19.67 -7.98 0.22
CA PHE A 5 19.00 -8.38 1.45
C PHE A 5 19.70 -9.57 2.10
N ILE A 6 19.74 -9.60 3.43
CA ILE A 6 20.37 -10.68 4.24
C ILE A 6 19.44 -11.89 4.46
N PHE A 7 18.22 -11.85 3.93
CA PHE A 7 17.19 -12.86 4.15
C PHE A 7 16.35 -13.07 2.90
N ASN A 8 15.74 -14.26 2.79
CA ASN A 8 14.64 -14.55 1.87
C ASN A 8 13.32 -14.50 2.62
N LEU A 9 12.26 -14.05 1.94
CA LEU A 9 10.88 -14.13 2.42
C LEU A 9 10.12 -15.18 1.60
N SER A 10 9.28 -15.94 2.27
CA SER A 10 8.34 -16.87 1.65
C SER A 10 6.95 -16.62 2.20
N TYR A 11 6.03 -16.31 1.30
CA TYR A 11 4.61 -16.21 1.58
C TYR A 11 3.93 -17.47 1.04
N VAL A 12 3.21 -18.16 1.91
CA VAL A 12 2.44 -19.36 1.56
C VAL A 12 0.99 -19.07 1.86
N GLU A 13 0.14 -19.26 0.87
CA GLU A 13 -1.32 -19.16 1.01
C GLU A 13 -1.96 -20.33 0.28
N ASN A 14 -2.56 -21.24 1.03
CA ASN A 14 -3.26 -22.41 0.52
C ASN A 14 -4.42 -22.78 1.47
N GLN A 15 -4.99 -23.98 1.30
CA GLN A 15 -6.13 -24.43 2.10
C GLN A 15 -5.77 -24.75 3.56
N ASP A 16 -4.49 -24.98 3.85
CA ASP A 16 -3.99 -25.41 5.15
C ASP A 16 -3.39 -24.24 5.95
N GLU A 17 -2.70 -23.30 5.28
CA GLU A 17 -2.02 -22.20 5.93
C GLU A 17 -2.00 -20.87 5.13
N VAL A 18 -1.89 -19.78 5.90
CA VAL A 18 -1.56 -18.44 5.40
C VAL A 18 -0.41 -17.93 6.26
N THR A 19 0.82 -18.13 5.79
CA THR A 19 2.04 -17.94 6.57
C THR A 19 3.04 -17.07 5.82
N LEU A 20 3.63 -16.11 6.53
CA LEU A 20 4.84 -15.43 6.10
C LEU A 20 6.02 -15.94 6.93
N SER A 21 7.01 -16.52 6.25
CA SER A 21 8.24 -17.02 6.85
C SER A 21 9.47 -16.33 6.25
N TYR A 22 10.59 -16.37 6.96
CA TYR A 22 11.87 -15.86 6.47
C TYR A 22 13.01 -16.79 6.83
N SER A 23 14.04 -16.81 5.98
CA SER A 23 15.30 -17.50 6.24
C SER A 23 16.47 -16.54 6.05
N ILE A 24 17.49 -16.64 6.89
CA ILE A 24 18.70 -15.84 6.76
C ILE A 24 19.64 -16.52 5.76
N LEU A 25 20.16 -15.76 4.80
CA LEU A 25 20.96 -16.29 3.70
C LEU A 25 22.36 -16.73 4.14
N ASP A 26 22.97 -15.96 5.05
CA ASP A 26 24.25 -16.28 5.66
C ASP A 26 24.00 -16.88 7.05
N PRO A 27 24.31 -18.16 7.29
CA PRO A 27 24.06 -18.82 8.56
C PRO A 27 24.92 -18.26 9.72
N SER A 28 25.98 -17.49 9.43
CA SER A 28 26.74 -16.80 10.46
C SER A 28 26.00 -15.58 11.03
N ILE A 29 25.00 -15.07 10.31
CA ILE A 29 24.23 -13.90 10.72
C ILE A 29 23.05 -14.32 11.59
N SER A 30 23.03 -13.85 12.84
CA SER A 30 21.84 -13.94 13.69
C SER A 30 20.94 -12.73 13.47
N SER A 31 19.70 -12.95 13.04
CA SER A 31 18.69 -11.91 12.86
C SER A 31 17.31 -12.37 13.32
N ARG A 32 16.51 -11.44 13.85
CA ARG A 32 15.16 -11.73 14.37
C ARG A 32 14.19 -10.56 14.10
N LEU A 33 12.92 -10.88 13.91
CA LEU A 33 11.82 -9.92 13.96
C LEU A 33 11.22 -9.89 15.37
N VAL A 34 11.04 -8.70 15.93
CA VAL A 34 10.50 -8.49 17.28
C VAL A 34 9.47 -7.36 17.23
N LEU A 35 8.27 -7.61 17.77
CA LEU A 35 7.32 -6.55 18.09
C LEU A 35 7.69 -5.98 19.46
N ASN A 36 8.08 -4.71 19.51
CA ASN A 36 8.46 -4.07 20.77
C ASN A 36 7.22 -3.59 21.56
N LYS A 37 7.45 -3.15 22.80
CA LYS A 37 6.37 -2.69 23.71
C LYS A 37 5.62 -1.45 23.21
N SER A 38 6.23 -0.69 22.31
CA SER A 38 5.63 0.50 21.70
C SER A 38 4.76 0.16 20.47
N GLY A 39 4.62 -1.12 20.12
CA GLY A 39 3.86 -1.57 18.95
C GLY A 39 4.62 -1.45 17.63
N THR A 40 5.94 -1.29 17.67
CA THR A 40 6.78 -1.18 16.48
C THR A 40 7.44 -2.51 16.16
N LEU A 41 7.34 -2.96 14.91
CA LEU A 41 8.03 -4.13 14.40
C LEU A 41 9.48 -3.77 14.07
N GLN A 42 10.44 -4.49 14.64
CA GLN A 42 11.87 -4.28 14.41
C GLN A 42 12.51 -5.56 13.87
N ARG A 43 13.30 -5.46 12.81
CA ARG A 43 14.30 -6.47 12.46
C ARG A 43 15.60 -6.10 13.13
N LEU A 44 16.07 -6.97 14.02
CA LEU A 44 17.32 -6.83 14.74
C LEU A 44 18.33 -7.81 14.18
N THR A 45 19.55 -7.35 13.93
CA THR A 45 20.68 -8.18 13.50
C THR A 45 21.79 -8.09 14.54
N TRP A 46 22.37 -9.23 14.91
CA TRP A 46 23.42 -9.28 15.92
C TRP A 46 24.75 -8.81 15.33
N ASN A 47 25.41 -7.89 16.04
CA ASN A 47 26.78 -7.46 15.72
C ASN A 47 27.73 -8.09 16.74
N ASP A 48 28.52 -9.06 16.30
CA ASP A 48 29.48 -9.78 17.16
C ASP A 48 30.57 -8.87 17.74
N ASN A 49 31.06 -7.89 16.97
CA ASN A 49 32.12 -7.00 17.44
C ASN A 49 31.64 -6.12 18.61
N GLU A 50 30.40 -5.63 18.54
CA GLU A 50 29.81 -4.74 19.53
C GLU A 50 28.96 -5.47 20.58
N HIS A 51 28.81 -6.79 20.45
CA HIS A 51 28.00 -7.65 21.33
C HIS A 51 26.58 -7.08 21.57
N ARG A 52 25.94 -6.58 20.52
CA ARG A 52 24.61 -5.97 20.61
C ARG A 52 23.75 -6.22 19.38
N TRP A 53 22.43 -6.11 19.59
CA TRP A 53 21.46 -6.07 18.51
C TRP A 53 21.46 -4.68 17.85
N VAL A 54 21.67 -4.66 16.53
CA VAL A 54 21.57 -3.47 15.68
C VAL A 54 20.23 -3.50 14.96
N GLU A 55 19.53 -2.37 14.93
CA GLU A 55 18.30 -2.22 14.17
C GLU A 55 18.60 -2.19 12.67
N PHE A 56 18.11 -3.20 11.95
CA PHE A 56 18.23 -3.31 10.50
C PHE A 56 17.03 -2.67 9.79
N TYR A 57 15.83 -2.82 10.36
CA TYR A 57 14.59 -2.29 9.81
C TYR A 57 13.59 -2.06 10.93
N VAL A 58 12.72 -1.05 10.74
CA VAL A 58 11.65 -0.70 11.67
C VAL A 58 10.39 -0.30 10.92
N ALA A 59 9.23 -0.70 11.42
CA ALA A 59 7.91 -0.34 10.90
C ALA A 59 6.88 -0.14 12.02
N PRO A 60 6.03 0.90 11.96
CA PRO A 60 6.10 2.03 11.00
C PRO A 60 7.34 2.90 11.25
N ASN A 61 7.89 3.54 10.21
CA ASN A 61 9.07 4.44 10.32
C ASN A 61 8.80 5.88 9.89
N LYS A 62 7.72 6.15 9.17
CA LYS A 62 7.32 7.48 8.69
C LYS A 62 5.85 7.77 9.01
N PRO A 63 5.44 9.06 9.03
CA PRO A 63 4.02 9.42 9.18
C PRO A 63 3.10 8.67 8.21
N CYS A 64 3.48 8.58 6.93
CA CYS A 64 2.75 7.83 5.90
C CYS A 64 2.69 6.30 6.10
N ASP A 65 3.38 5.73 7.09
CA ASP A 65 3.23 4.31 7.45
C ASP A 65 2.13 4.10 8.51
N SER A 66 1.64 5.19 9.13
CA SER A 66 0.56 5.13 10.10
C SER A 66 -0.75 4.81 9.41
N TYR A 67 -1.51 3.90 10.00
CA TYR A 67 -2.78 3.46 9.42
C TYR A 67 -3.73 4.63 9.21
N ASN A 68 -4.24 4.76 7.99
CA ASN A 68 -5.23 5.76 7.58
C ASN A 68 -4.82 7.22 7.86
N TYR A 69 -3.54 7.54 7.65
CA TYR A 69 -3.00 8.88 7.92
C TYR A 69 -3.70 10.01 7.13
N CYS A 70 -4.16 9.74 5.90
CA CYS A 70 -4.77 10.75 5.01
C CYS A 70 -6.28 10.62 4.82
N GLY A 71 -6.95 9.81 5.65
CA GLY A 71 -8.39 9.60 5.57
C GLY A 71 -8.88 8.88 4.29
N PRO A 72 -10.21 8.73 4.15
CA PRO A 72 -10.84 8.08 3.00
C PRO A 72 -10.48 8.73 1.66
N ASN A 73 -10.16 7.94 0.64
CA ASN A 73 -9.78 8.38 -0.71
C ASN A 73 -8.59 9.38 -0.75
N GLY A 74 -7.89 9.53 0.37
CA GLY A 74 -6.65 10.26 0.50
C GLY A 74 -5.46 9.34 0.23
N ASN A 75 -4.34 9.96 -0.12
CA ASN A 75 -3.08 9.30 -0.41
C ASN A 75 -1.95 10.03 0.30
N CYS A 76 -1.08 9.29 0.99
CA CYS A 76 0.09 9.87 1.63
C CYS A 76 1.31 9.87 0.70
N ASP A 77 1.88 11.05 0.45
CA ASP A 77 3.11 11.19 -0.30
C ASP A 77 4.29 11.51 0.65
N PRO A 78 5.20 10.55 0.90
CA PRO A 78 6.34 10.76 1.78
C PRO A 78 7.34 11.79 1.24
N SER A 79 7.30 12.12 -0.07
CA SER A 79 8.18 13.13 -0.66
C SER A 79 7.82 14.56 -0.21
N ASN A 80 6.61 14.77 0.29
CA ASN A 80 6.15 16.04 0.83
C ASN A 80 6.52 16.23 2.32
N VAL A 81 6.92 15.15 3.01
CA VAL A 81 7.27 15.22 4.43
C VAL A 81 8.53 16.07 4.61
N GLY A 82 8.40 17.18 5.34
CA GLY A 82 9.50 18.10 5.62
C GLY A 82 9.83 19.10 4.50
N THR A 83 9.07 19.11 3.38
CA THR A 83 9.27 20.08 2.29
C THR A 83 8.42 21.34 2.44
N GLY A 84 7.56 21.40 3.46
CA GLY A 84 6.58 22.46 3.63
C GLY A 84 5.33 22.27 2.77
N GLN A 85 5.21 21.19 1.99
CA GLN A 85 3.93 20.77 1.40
C GLN A 85 3.15 19.90 2.38
N PHE A 86 1.83 19.76 2.17
CA PHE A 86 1.04 18.80 2.95
C PHE A 86 1.22 17.42 2.33
N GLU A 87 1.53 16.43 3.16
CA GLU A 87 1.81 15.06 2.76
C GLU A 87 0.57 14.31 2.28
N CYS A 88 -0.63 14.73 2.68
CA CYS A 88 -1.87 14.15 2.19
C CYS A 88 -2.36 14.83 0.92
N THR A 89 -2.48 14.04 -0.12
CA THR A 89 -3.10 14.39 -1.40
C THR A 89 -4.39 13.60 -1.59
N CYS A 90 -5.30 14.08 -2.44
CA CYS A 90 -6.44 13.27 -2.84
C CYS A 90 -6.04 12.36 -4.00
N LEU A 91 -6.60 11.14 -4.02
CA LEU A 91 -6.49 10.27 -5.20
C LEU A 91 -7.08 10.98 -6.44
N PRO A 92 -6.64 10.60 -7.66
CA PRO A 92 -7.15 11.21 -8.87
C PRO A 92 -8.68 11.19 -8.93
N ARG A 93 -9.28 12.29 -9.41
CA ARG A 93 -10.74 12.52 -9.44
C ARG A 93 -11.42 12.75 -8.08
N PHE A 94 -10.67 12.81 -6.99
CA PHE A 94 -11.17 13.23 -5.68
C PHE A 94 -10.69 14.64 -5.32
N GLU A 95 -11.42 15.30 -4.43
CA GLU A 95 -11.09 16.60 -3.85
C GLU A 95 -11.31 16.59 -2.33
N PRO A 96 -10.63 17.47 -1.57
CA PRO A 96 -10.80 17.54 -0.13
C PRO A 96 -12.27 17.64 0.29
N THR A 97 -12.70 16.84 1.26
CA THR A 97 -14.05 16.95 1.83
C THR A 97 -14.30 18.37 2.34
N LEU A 98 -13.30 18.95 3.02
CA LEU A 98 -13.31 20.31 3.53
C LEU A 98 -11.98 21.00 3.22
N ALA A 99 -12.03 22.03 2.37
CA ALA A 99 -10.83 22.81 2.02
C ALA A 99 -10.14 23.46 3.23
N ARG A 100 -10.90 23.77 4.28
CA ARG A 100 -10.38 24.33 5.54
C ARG A 100 -9.45 23.34 6.24
N ASP A 101 -9.80 22.06 6.29
CA ASP A 101 -9.03 21.05 7.01
C ASP A 101 -7.69 20.81 6.30
N TRP A 102 -7.71 20.77 4.97
CA TRP A 102 -6.49 20.73 4.15
C TRP A 102 -5.58 21.93 4.37
N TYR A 103 -6.15 23.14 4.52
CA TYR A 103 -5.37 24.33 4.88
C TYR A 103 -4.73 24.21 6.27
N LEU A 104 -5.40 23.54 7.20
CA LEU A 104 -4.90 23.25 8.54
C LEU A 104 -3.97 22.02 8.59
N ARG A 105 -3.69 21.38 7.44
CA ARG A 105 -2.96 20.11 7.34
C ARG A 105 -3.61 18.96 8.09
N ASP A 106 -4.93 18.95 8.10
CA ASP A 106 -5.75 17.88 8.64
C ASP A 106 -6.40 17.10 7.48
N GLY A 107 -5.90 15.90 7.23
CA GLY A 107 -6.39 15.01 6.18
C GLY A 107 -7.40 13.98 6.70
N SER A 108 -7.74 14.00 7.99
CA SER A 108 -8.56 12.96 8.63
C SER A 108 -9.95 12.83 8.00
N GLY A 109 -10.50 13.94 7.48
CA GLY A 109 -11.78 13.98 6.78
C GLY A 109 -11.77 13.40 5.36
N GLY A 110 -10.60 13.02 4.84
CA GLY A 110 -10.45 12.41 3.52
C GLY A 110 -10.94 13.27 2.35
N CYS A 111 -11.11 12.61 1.22
CA CYS A 111 -11.51 13.21 -0.04
C CYS A 111 -12.83 12.61 -0.53
N VAL A 112 -13.60 13.45 -1.22
CA VAL A 112 -14.84 13.07 -1.91
C VAL A 112 -14.65 13.16 -3.41
N ARG A 113 -15.43 12.41 -4.18
CA ARG A 113 -15.40 12.51 -5.64
C ARG A 113 -15.69 13.95 -6.07
N LYS A 114 -14.92 14.46 -7.03
CA LYS A 114 -15.13 15.79 -7.62
C LYS A 114 -16.54 15.90 -8.19
N ARG A 115 -17.17 17.08 -8.01
CA ARG A 115 -18.50 17.35 -8.60
C ARG A 115 -18.49 17.12 -10.12
N GLY A 116 -19.48 16.39 -10.62
CA GLY A 116 -19.58 16.02 -12.04
C GLY A 116 -18.80 14.76 -12.43
N GLY A 117 -18.15 14.08 -11.48
CA GLY A 117 -17.68 12.72 -11.68
C GLY A 117 -18.86 11.78 -11.80
N HIS A 118 -19.17 11.35 -13.02
CA HIS A 118 -20.13 10.27 -13.25
C HIS A 118 -19.53 8.96 -12.70
N VAL A 119 -20.41 8.14 -12.12
CA VAL A 119 -20.16 6.73 -11.81
C VAL A 119 -21.25 5.92 -12.52
N CYS A 120 -20.87 4.86 -13.24
CA CYS A 120 -21.71 4.07 -14.13
C CYS A 120 -22.37 4.77 -15.34
N GLY A 121 -21.68 5.75 -15.94
CA GLY A 121 -22.03 6.43 -17.19
C GLY A 121 -21.11 6.09 -18.37
N SER A 122 -21.51 6.53 -19.57
CA SER A 122 -20.70 6.41 -20.78
C SER A 122 -19.54 7.40 -20.77
N GLY A 123 -18.29 6.91 -20.90
CA GLY A 123 -17.07 7.73 -20.92
C GLY A 123 -16.24 7.68 -19.63
N GLU A 124 -16.57 6.76 -18.72
CA GLU A 124 -15.79 6.51 -17.51
C GLU A 124 -14.49 5.76 -17.79
N GLY A 125 -13.54 5.94 -16.89
CA GLY A 125 -12.25 5.27 -16.94
C GLY A 125 -11.48 5.50 -15.65
N PHE A 126 -10.37 4.80 -15.54
CA PHE A 126 -9.49 4.87 -14.38
C PHE A 126 -8.26 5.72 -14.69
N GLU A 127 -7.72 6.31 -13.65
CA GLU A 127 -6.49 7.08 -13.72
C GLU A 127 -5.46 6.39 -12.84
N LYS A 128 -4.36 5.99 -13.49
CA LYS A 128 -3.33 5.17 -12.86
C LYS A 128 -2.58 5.93 -11.78
N VAL A 129 -2.47 5.33 -10.60
CA VAL A 129 -1.63 5.80 -9.49
C VAL A 129 -0.40 4.89 -9.40
N PRO A 130 0.77 5.34 -9.91
CA PRO A 130 1.96 4.50 -9.94
C PRO A 130 2.64 4.43 -8.57
N LEU A 131 3.38 3.34 -8.34
CA LEU A 131 4.20 3.14 -7.13
C LEU A 131 3.37 3.27 -5.84
N ALA A 132 2.11 2.85 -5.89
CA ALA A 132 1.20 2.89 -4.76
C ALA A 132 1.44 1.71 -3.81
N LYS A 133 1.13 1.91 -2.54
CA LYS A 133 0.68 0.86 -1.64
C LYS A 133 -0.82 0.67 -1.89
N GLU A 134 -1.24 -0.57 -2.08
CA GLU A 134 -2.64 -0.90 -2.27
C GLU A 134 -3.48 -0.42 -1.08
N PRO A 135 -4.70 0.07 -1.30
CA PRO A 135 -5.60 0.44 -0.23
C PRO A 135 -5.92 -0.77 0.63
N ASN A 136 -6.36 -0.53 1.87
CA ASN A 136 -6.81 -1.57 2.77
C ASN A 136 -7.80 -2.53 2.08
N THR A 137 -7.59 -3.84 2.25
CA THR A 137 -8.29 -4.88 1.51
C THR A 137 -9.57 -5.39 2.20
N TRP A 138 -10.06 -4.72 3.24
CA TRP A 138 -11.27 -5.15 3.99
C TRP A 138 -12.52 -5.28 3.11
N MET A 139 -12.70 -4.36 2.15
CA MET A 139 -13.80 -4.40 1.18
C MET A 139 -13.33 -4.78 -0.22
N ALA A 140 -12.12 -5.31 -0.33
CA ALA A 140 -11.58 -5.76 -1.61
C ALA A 140 -12.10 -7.15 -1.96
N ARG A 141 -12.20 -7.43 -3.25
CA ARG A 141 -12.45 -8.77 -3.78
C ARG A 141 -11.27 -9.19 -4.62
N VAL A 142 -10.88 -10.45 -4.49
CA VAL A 142 -9.76 -11.04 -5.24
C VAL A 142 -10.30 -12.13 -6.15
N ASP A 143 -10.02 -12.02 -7.44
CA ASP A 143 -10.22 -13.08 -8.43
C ASP A 143 -8.87 -13.49 -9.04
N ARG A 144 -8.41 -14.70 -8.75
CA ARG A 144 -7.14 -15.24 -9.26
C ARG A 144 -7.25 -15.85 -10.66
N GLY A 145 -8.47 -16.02 -11.18
CA GLY A 145 -8.72 -16.56 -12.52
C GLY A 145 -8.52 -15.52 -13.62
N VAL A 146 -8.61 -14.23 -13.29
CA VAL A 146 -8.38 -13.12 -14.23
C VAL A 146 -6.90 -13.05 -14.60
N THR A 147 -6.60 -13.03 -15.90
CA THR A 147 -5.21 -13.13 -16.40
C THR A 147 -4.61 -11.80 -16.85
N GLY A 148 -5.34 -10.69 -16.73
CA GLY A 148 -4.79 -9.40 -17.09
C GLY A 148 -5.61 -8.19 -16.66
N LEU A 149 -4.93 -7.04 -16.55
CA LEU A 149 -5.49 -5.79 -16.06
C LEU A 149 -6.69 -5.27 -16.87
N LYS A 150 -6.77 -5.52 -18.18
CA LYS A 150 -7.90 -5.07 -19.01
C LYS A 150 -9.20 -5.80 -18.67
N GLU A 151 -9.10 -7.07 -18.31
CA GLU A 151 -10.24 -7.86 -17.86
C GLU A 151 -10.68 -7.39 -16.47
N CYS A 152 -9.71 -7.17 -15.56
CA CYS A 152 -9.96 -6.60 -14.23
C CYS A 152 -10.61 -5.20 -14.31
N GLU A 153 -10.14 -4.34 -15.21
CA GLU A 153 -10.75 -3.04 -15.51
C GLU A 153 -12.22 -3.20 -15.96
N SER A 154 -12.47 -4.13 -16.88
CA SER A 154 -13.82 -4.41 -17.38
C SER A 154 -14.76 -4.94 -16.30
N GLU A 155 -14.25 -5.76 -15.37
CA GLU A 155 -15.01 -6.22 -14.20
C GLU A 155 -15.36 -5.07 -13.26
N CYS A 156 -14.40 -4.19 -12.98
CA CYS A 156 -14.61 -3.02 -12.14
C CYS A 156 -15.63 -2.07 -12.79
N LEU A 157 -15.52 -1.77 -14.08
CA LEU A 157 -16.49 -0.93 -14.83
C LEU A 157 -17.92 -1.48 -14.82
N ARG A 158 -18.10 -2.80 -14.71
CA ARG A 158 -19.44 -3.43 -14.64
C ARG A 158 -20.11 -3.27 -13.27
N ASN A 159 -19.38 -2.82 -12.26
CA ASN A 159 -19.89 -2.66 -10.90
C ASN A 159 -19.76 -1.19 -10.46
N CYS A 160 -20.90 -0.51 -10.34
CA CYS A 160 -20.96 0.91 -9.97
C CYS A 160 -20.39 1.26 -8.60
N SER A 161 -20.19 0.26 -7.73
CA SER A 161 -19.55 0.46 -6.44
C SER A 161 -18.03 0.32 -6.51
N CYS A 162 -17.48 -0.16 -7.63
CA CYS A 162 -16.04 -0.34 -7.80
C CYS A 162 -15.33 1.01 -8.00
N ASN A 163 -14.32 1.26 -7.17
CA ASN A 163 -13.60 2.54 -7.14
C ASN A 163 -12.14 2.42 -7.62
N ALA A 164 -11.54 1.24 -7.53
CA ALA A 164 -10.19 0.95 -7.98
C ALA A 164 -10.02 -0.54 -8.28
N TYR A 165 -8.99 -0.86 -9.05
CA TYR A 165 -8.58 -2.23 -9.31
C TYR A 165 -7.06 -2.33 -9.45
N ALA A 166 -6.49 -3.50 -9.19
CA ALA A 166 -5.06 -3.75 -9.33
C ALA A 166 -4.78 -5.23 -9.64
N SER A 167 -3.55 -5.54 -10.04
CA SER A 167 -3.09 -6.92 -10.13
C SER A 167 -3.05 -7.57 -8.75
N ALA A 168 -3.35 -8.87 -8.65
CA ALA A 168 -3.23 -9.61 -7.38
C ALA A 168 -1.82 -10.18 -7.18
N ASP A 169 -1.10 -10.45 -8.26
CA ASP A 169 0.27 -10.94 -8.26
C ASP A 169 1.05 -10.26 -9.40
N VAL A 170 2.18 -9.64 -9.05
CA VAL A 170 3.10 -8.95 -9.98
C VAL A 170 4.42 -9.68 -10.16
N SER A 171 4.60 -10.84 -9.55
CA SER A 171 5.87 -11.59 -9.54
C SER A 171 6.28 -12.12 -10.92
N ARG A 172 5.31 -12.37 -11.81
CA ARG A 172 5.53 -12.90 -13.17
C ARG A 172 4.78 -12.09 -14.23
N GLY A 173 4.64 -10.78 -13.99
CA GLY A 173 3.73 -9.90 -14.72
C GLY A 173 2.37 -9.83 -14.04
N ASP A 174 1.47 -9.00 -14.58
CA ASP A 174 0.16 -8.75 -13.97
C ASP A 174 -0.75 -9.97 -14.11
N SER A 175 -1.16 -10.54 -12.99
CA SER A 175 -2.07 -11.68 -12.92
C SER A 175 -2.98 -11.62 -11.69
N GLY A 176 -4.17 -12.19 -11.84
CA GLY A 176 -5.27 -11.99 -10.90
C GLY A 176 -5.80 -10.55 -10.94
N CYS A 177 -6.87 -10.34 -10.20
CA CYS A 177 -7.59 -9.09 -10.11
C CYS A 177 -7.96 -8.82 -8.66
N VAL A 178 -7.66 -7.61 -8.18
CA VAL A 178 -8.17 -7.08 -6.92
C VAL A 178 -9.05 -5.89 -7.24
N THR A 179 -10.27 -5.84 -6.71
CA THR A 179 -11.21 -4.72 -6.90
C THR A 179 -11.68 -4.18 -5.55
N TRP A 180 -11.81 -2.85 -5.41
CA TRP A 180 -12.27 -2.19 -4.19
C TRP A 180 -13.66 -1.59 -4.36
N HIS A 181 -14.59 -1.92 -3.44
CA HIS A 181 -16.00 -1.52 -3.53
C HIS A 181 -16.47 -0.52 -2.45
N GLY A 182 -15.77 0.61 -2.34
CA GLY A 182 -16.07 1.67 -1.39
C GLY A 182 -14.85 2.58 -1.22
N ASP A 183 -14.82 3.36 -0.14
CA ASP A 183 -13.71 4.29 0.07
C ASP A 183 -12.36 3.58 0.09
N LEU A 184 -11.39 4.18 -0.61
CA LEU A 184 -10.02 3.68 -0.67
C LEU A 184 -9.28 4.18 0.56
N MET A 185 -8.94 3.28 1.48
CA MET A 185 -8.38 3.61 2.78
C MET A 185 -6.89 3.28 2.84
N ASP A 186 -6.12 4.06 3.62
CA ASP A 186 -4.73 3.71 3.98
C ASP A 186 -3.73 3.59 2.81
N SER A 187 -3.99 4.36 1.74
CA SER A 187 -3.14 4.45 0.56
C SER A 187 -1.95 5.40 0.76
N ARG A 188 -0.85 5.09 0.08
CA ARG A 188 0.33 5.95 -0.03
C ARG A 188 1.08 5.67 -1.32
N VAL A 189 2.00 6.55 -1.67
CA VAL A 189 2.96 6.31 -2.76
C VAL A 189 4.38 6.10 -2.23
N PHE A 190 5.22 5.52 -3.08
CA PHE A 190 6.64 5.34 -2.83
C PHE A 190 7.47 6.08 -3.88
N SER A 191 8.70 6.46 -3.52
CA SER A 191 9.69 6.99 -4.47
C SER A 191 10.25 5.91 -5.40
N SER A 192 10.15 4.64 -4.99
CA SER A 192 10.56 3.46 -5.74
C SER A 192 9.85 2.22 -5.18
N GLY A 193 9.60 1.22 -6.02
CA GLY A 193 8.80 0.04 -5.66
C GLY A 193 7.30 0.32 -5.69
N GLY A 194 6.53 -0.40 -4.87
CA GLY A 194 5.06 -0.35 -4.91
C GLY A 194 4.47 -1.01 -6.17
N GLN A 195 3.19 -0.75 -6.42
CA GLN A 195 2.43 -1.31 -7.53
C GLN A 195 1.56 -0.23 -8.20
N ASP A 196 1.16 -0.47 -9.45
CA ASP A 196 0.13 0.35 -10.10
C ASP A 196 -1.25 0.06 -9.48
N LEU A 197 -1.96 1.13 -9.10
CA LEU A 197 -3.36 1.15 -8.65
C LEU A 197 -4.22 1.96 -9.63
#